data_AF-A0A3N2JJS7-F1
#
_entry.id   AF-A0A3N2JJS7-F1
#
_cell.length_a   1.000
_cell.length_b   1.000
_cell.length_c   1.000
_cell.angle_alpha   90.00
_cell.angle_beta   90.00
_cell.angle_gamma   90.00
#
_symmetry.space_group_name_H-M   'P 1'
#
loop_
_entity.id
_entity.type
_entity.pdbx_description
1 polymer ?
#
loop_
_entity_poly.entity_id
_entity_poly.type
_entity_poly.pdbx_seq_one_letter_code
_entity_poly.pdbx_strand_id
1 'polypeptide(L)' 'MSAGGLLRGISEFVIETPDGDVGFASAGPAAEFLFGSGFANPNREPHWHLRWCLDRMVVGESMDVGHVRVVREATP' A
#
# COMPACT_ATOMS: atom_id res chain seq x y z
N MET A 1 17.89 14.10 6.46
CA MET A 1 18.38 12.71 6.27
C MET A 1 17.25 11.79 6.67
N SER A 2 16.40 11.37 5.73
CA SER A 2 15.36 10.36 6.02
C SER A 2 15.90 9.00 5.67
N ALA A 3 16.06 8.17 6.70
CA ALA A 3 16.30 6.76 6.57
C ALA A 3 14.98 6.08 6.16
N GLY A 4 14.89 5.63 4.91
CA GLY A 4 13.77 4.82 4.41
C GLY A 4 14.19 3.91 3.25
N GLY A 5 15.50 3.70 3.07
CA GLY A 5 16.06 3.16 1.83
C GLY A 5 16.18 1.64 1.74
N LEU A 6 15.59 0.84 2.63
CA LEU A 6 15.99 -0.57 2.74
C LEU A 6 15.06 -1.63 2.12
N LEU A 7 13.91 -1.28 1.50
CA LEU A 7 13.01 -2.28 0.89
C LEU A 7 12.53 -1.97 -0.54
N ARG A 8 13.03 -0.90 -1.17
CA ARG A 8 12.65 -0.49 -2.54
C ARG A 8 13.06 -1.48 -3.65
N GLY A 9 13.71 -2.59 -3.32
CA GLY A 9 14.25 -3.55 -4.28
C GLY A 9 13.37 -4.76 -4.58
N ILE A 10 12.24 -4.94 -3.89
CA ILE A 10 11.43 -6.18 -4.00
C ILE A 10 9.93 -5.96 -3.84
N SER A 11 9.50 -4.72 -3.59
CA SER A 11 8.10 -4.40 -3.26
C SER A 11 7.40 -3.81 -4.48
N GLU A 12 6.22 -4.34 -4.81
CA GLU A 12 5.34 -3.77 -5.84
C GLU A 12 4.52 -2.61 -5.25
N PHE A 13 4.16 -2.70 -3.97
CA PHE A 13 3.41 -1.69 -3.25
C PHE A 13 4.19 -1.24 -2.02
N VAL A 14 4.26 0.07 -1.81
CA VAL A 14 4.79 0.68 -0.59
C VAL A 14 3.67 1.45 0.10
N ILE A 15 3.49 1.22 1.39
CA ILE A 15 2.53 1.92 2.23
C ILE A 15 3.32 2.83 3.19
N GLU A 16 3.20 4.13 2.97
CA GLU A 16 3.80 5.17 3.81
C GLU A 16 2.93 5.36 5.07
N THR A 17 3.42 4.91 6.22
CA THR A 17 2.72 5.04 7.51
C THR A 17 3.45 6.05 8.41
N PRO A 18 2.80 6.58 9.47
CA PRO A 18 3.46 7.47 10.43
C PRO A 18 4.69 6.85 11.11
N ASP A 19 4.74 5.52 11.23
CA ASP A 19 5.82 4.76 11.87
C ASP A 19 6.93 4.37 10.88
N GLY A 20 6.70 4.57 9.57
CA GLY A 20 7.62 4.24 8.49
C GLY A 20 6.95 3.51 7.33
N ASP A 21 7.75 3.24 6.31
CA ASP A 21 7.28 2.62 5.07
C ASP A 21 7.25 1.09 5.18
N VAL A 22 6.18 0.47 4.66
CA VAL A 22 6.01 -0.99 4.63
C VAL A 22 5.81 -1.47 3.19
N GLY A 23 6.64 -2.41 2.76
CA GLY A 23 6.64 -2.94 1.39
C GLY A 23 5.91 -4.27 1.25
N PHE A 24 5.19 -4.44 0.14
CA PHE A 24 4.45 -5.66 -0.20
C PHE A 24 4.69 -6.05 -1.66
N ALA A 25 4.79 -7.36 -1.90
CA ALA A 25 5.05 -7.91 -3.23
C ALA A 25 3.80 -7.98 -4.12
N SER A 26 2.59 -7.70 -3.60
CA SER A 26 1.36 -7.69 -4.39
C SER A 26 0.21 -6.99 -3.66
N ALA A 27 -0.87 -6.69 -4.40
CA ALA A 27 -2.04 -5.98 -3.89
C ALA A 27 -2.80 -6.72 -2.79
N GLY A 28 -2.78 -8.06 -2.79
CA GLY A 28 -3.50 -8.88 -1.80
C GLY A 28 -3.02 -8.62 -0.36
N PRO A 29 -1.75 -8.93 -0.04
CA PRO A 29 -1.16 -8.65 1.26
C PRO A 29 -1.18 -7.16 1.63
N ALA A 30 -1.04 -6.25 0.66
CA ALA A 30 -1.17 -4.81 0.91
C ALA A 30 -2.58 -4.44 1.37
N ALA A 31 -3.62 -4.94 0.71
CA ALA A 31 -5.01 -4.75 1.14
C ALA A 31 -5.26 -5.37 2.52
N GLU A 32 -4.80 -6.60 2.76
CA GLU A 32 -4.94 -7.27 4.05
C GLU A 32 -4.31 -6.46 5.18
N PHE A 33 -3.12 -5.88 4.96
CA PHE A 33 -2.48 -4.97 5.91
C PHE A 33 -3.32 -3.71 6.16
N LEU A 34 -3.81 -3.05 5.11
CA LEU A 34 -4.62 -1.83 5.23
C LEU A 34 -5.88 -2.06 6.09
N PHE A 35 -6.51 -3.23 5.96
CA PHE A 35 -7.64 -3.60 6.81
C PHE A 35 -7.21 -4.04 8.22
N GLY A 36 -6.20 -4.91 8.31
CA GLY A 36 -5.72 -5.45 9.58
C GLY A 36 -5.19 -4.38 10.54
N SER A 37 -4.60 -3.32 9.98
CA SER A 37 -4.11 -2.15 10.73
C SER A 37 -5.15 -1.05 10.93
N GLY A 38 -6.37 -1.21 10.40
CA GLY A 38 -7.47 -0.25 10.58
C GLY A 38 -7.35 1.03 9.75
N PHE A 39 -6.47 1.07 8.74
CA PHE A 39 -6.36 2.19 7.80
C PHE A 39 -7.55 2.23 6.83
N ALA A 40 -7.98 1.06 6.35
CA ALA A 40 -9.17 0.90 5.53
C ALA A 40 -10.39 0.56 6.40
N ASN A 41 -11.52 1.23 6.13
CA ASN A 41 -12.75 0.99 6.88
C ASN A 41 -13.65 -0.03 6.13
N PRO A 42 -13.83 -1.25 6.66
CA PRO A 42 -14.62 -2.31 6.00
C PRO A 42 -16.11 -1.97 5.86
N ASN A 43 -16.63 -1.03 6.66
CA ASN A 43 -18.02 -0.57 6.55
C ASN A 43 -18.21 0.45 5.41
N ARG A 44 -17.12 1.09 4.95
CA ARG A 44 -17.15 2.05 3.84
C ARG A 44 -16.80 1.38 2.52
N GLU A 45 -15.85 0.45 2.56
CA GLU A 45 -15.31 -0.23 1.39
C GLU A 45 -15.04 -1.71 1.71
N PRO A 46 -15.58 -2.66 0.93
CA PRO A 46 -15.30 -4.07 1.14
C PRO A 46 -13.87 -4.43 0.72
N HIS A 47 -13.30 -5.45 1.37
CA HIS A 47 -11.91 -5.88 1.12
C HIS A 47 -11.57 -6.14 -0.35
N TRP A 48 -12.49 -6.77 -1.09
CA TRP A 48 -12.28 -7.08 -2.50
C TRP A 48 -12.17 -5.82 -3.37
N HIS A 49 -12.84 -4.73 -3.00
CA HIS A 49 -12.82 -3.49 -3.77
C HIS A 49 -11.50 -2.75 -3.60
N LEU A 50 -10.95 -2.69 -2.38
CA LEU A 50 -9.64 -2.08 -2.14
C LEU A 50 -8.55 -2.82 -2.89
N ARG A 51 -8.55 -4.16 -2.81
CA ARG A 51 -7.63 -4.99 -3.59
C ARG A 51 -7.76 -4.72 -5.09
N TRP A 52 -8.99 -4.63 -5.60
CA TRP A 52 -9.26 -4.33 -7.00
C TRP A 52 -8.73 -2.95 -7.42
N CYS A 53 -8.83 -1.94 -6.56
CA CYS A 53 -8.23 -0.62 -6.78
C CYS A 53 -6.70 -0.70 -6.87
N LEU A 54 -6.07 -1.40 -5.92
CA LEU A 54 -4.62 -1.59 -5.89
C LEU A 54 -4.09 -2.31 -7.14
N ASP A 55 -4.75 -3.41 -7.57
CA ASP A 55 -4.38 -4.16 -8.78
C ASP A 55 -4.38 -3.27 -10.05
N ARG A 56 -5.19 -2.21 -10.06
CA ARG A 56 -5.36 -1.28 -11.18
C ARG A 56 -4.48 -0.04 -11.13
N MET A 57 -3.83 0.25 -10.00
CA MET A 57 -2.89 1.36 -9.92
C MET A 57 -1.83 1.23 -11.00
N VAL A 58 -1.42 2.30 -11.67
CA VAL A 58 -0.27 2.24 -12.58
C VAL A 58 1.04 2.43 -11.80
N VAL A 59 2.15 1.93 -12.34
CA VAL A 59 3.47 2.16 -11.72
C VAL A 59 3.73 3.66 -11.60
N GLY A 60 4.14 4.10 -10.41
CA GLY A 60 4.33 5.50 -10.04
C GLY A 60 3.05 6.20 -9.55
N GLU A 61 1.89 5.54 -9.62
CA GLU A 61 0.65 6.07 -9.04
C GLU A 61 0.67 5.94 -7.51
N SER A 62 0.01 6.89 -6.86
CA SER A 62 -0.25 6.86 -5.42
C SER A 62 -1.73 7.03 -5.12
N MET A 63 -2.23 6.34 -4.09
CA MET A 63 -3.59 6.43 -3.61
C MET A 63 -3.60 6.59 -2.08
N ASP A 64 -4.41 7.50 -1.57
CA ASP A 64 -4.57 7.69 -0.13
C ASP A 64 -5.65 6.74 0.40
N VAL A 65 -5.36 6.03 1.49
CA VAL A 65 -6.27 5.09 2.17
C VAL A 65 -6.33 5.45 3.64
N GLY A 66 -7.44 6.03 4.08
CA GLY A 66 -7.54 6.58 5.43
C GLY A 66 -6.55 7.74 5.60
N HIS A 67 -5.52 7.53 6.40
CA HIS A 67 -4.46 8.52 6.66
C HIS A 67 -3.06 8.06 6.20
N VAL A 68 -2.98 6.94 5.47
CA VAL A 68 -1.73 6.45 4.87
C VAL A 68 -1.77 6.59 3.35
N ARG A 69 -0.59 6.58 2.73
CA ARG A 69 -0.45 6.62 1.28
C ARG A 69 0.08 5.29 0.77
N VAL A 70 -0.55 4.77 -0.27
CA VAL A 70 -0.07 3.61 -1.02
C VAL A 70 0.56 4.08 -2.31
N VAL A 71 1.73 3.57 -2.66
CA VAL A 71 2.44 3.85 -3.91
C VAL A 71 2.67 2.52 -4.63
N ARG A 72 2.36 2.46 -5.93
CA ARG A 72 2.79 1.32 -6.78
C ARG A 72 4.18 1.62 -7.32
N GLU A 73 5.18 0.88 -6.86
CA GLU A 73 6.56 1.01 -7.33
C GLU A 73 6.79 0.18 -8.60
N ALA A 74 7.79 0.57 -9.39
CA ALA A 74 8.29 -0.28 -10.46
C ALA A 74 9.04 -1.44 -9.80
N THR A 75 8.60 -2.68 -10.02
CA THR A 75 9.43 -3.83 -9.65
C THR A 75 10.73 -3.74 -10.44
N PRO A 76 11.91 -3.80 -9.81
CA PRO A 76 13.19 -3.71 -10.51
C PRO A 76 13.42 -4.85 -11.50
#